data_AF-A0AAW3AGF7-F1
#
_entry.id   AF-A0AAW3AGF7-F1
#
_cell.length_a   1.000
_cell.length_b   1.000
_cell.length_c   1.000
_cell.angle_alpha   90.00
_cell.angle_beta   90.00
_cell.angle_gamma   90.00
#
_symmetry.space_group_name_H-M   'P 1'
#
loop_
_entity.id
_entity.type
_entity.pdbx_description
1 polymer ?
#
loop_
_entity_poly.entity_id
_entity_poly.type
_entity_poly.pdbx_seq_one_letter_code
_entity_poly.pdbx_strand_id
1 'polypeptide(L)'
;MNSASSGVCLSAKDAAAEELQSFMTELSRLETASRSRVQELTHAKSTERELSEHLAAVTFAAQKARYARLQVELDAAATQVRTEEARRESAEERQRLSHLVAQLERVNALSRSVENQKKEDQGGDCLGISCDAAVGHGELWRSLTCIHQHPRLSHLFLAPLVRLFTKLGAQYTASLGDTHLEDQAVPALHSLWSLDAFQVWLHERACGTLADDDMLALSFIANVADATLSPD
;
A
#
# COMPACT_ATOMS: atom_id res chain seq x y z
N MET A 1 -104.56 0.95 -72.75
CA MET A 1 -104.22 1.03 -71.32
C MET A 1 -102.83 0.42 -71.18
N ASN A 2 -101.79 1.27 -71.20
CA ASN A 2 -100.89 1.60 -70.07
C ASN A 2 -99.80 0.53 -69.91
N SER A 3 -98.50 0.78 -69.87
CA SER A 3 -97.64 1.96 -69.99
C SER A 3 -96.22 1.43 -70.23
N ALA A 4 -95.40 2.20 -70.94
CA ALA A 4 -93.96 1.99 -70.96
C ALA A 4 -93.33 2.33 -69.59
N SER A 5 -92.35 1.54 -69.15
CA SER A 5 -91.27 1.94 -68.24
C SER A 5 -90.16 0.89 -68.40
N SER A 6 -89.15 1.11 -69.24
CA SER A 6 -87.99 1.98 -68.99
C SER A 6 -87.11 1.47 -67.84
N GLY A 7 -85.86 1.15 -68.20
CA GLY A 7 -84.71 1.03 -67.31
C GLY A 7 -84.50 -0.39 -66.75
N VAL A 8 -83.31 -0.97 -66.75
CA VAL A 8 -81.96 -0.56 -67.16
C VAL A 8 -81.26 -1.90 -67.40
N CYS A 9 -80.81 -2.19 -68.63
CA CYS A 9 -79.75 -3.19 -68.78
C CYS A 9 -78.50 -2.55 -68.17
N LEU A 10 -78.21 -2.82 -66.90
CA LEU A 10 -76.91 -2.50 -66.30
C LEU A 10 -75.89 -3.21 -67.18
N SER A 11 -75.22 -2.42 -68.00
CA SER A 11 -74.33 -2.93 -69.03
C SER A 11 -73.19 -3.66 -68.32
N ALA A 12 -72.69 -4.76 -68.87
CA ALA A 12 -71.48 -5.41 -68.33
C ALA A 12 -70.29 -4.42 -68.21
N LYS A 13 -70.34 -3.30 -68.95
CA LYS A 13 -69.44 -2.15 -68.81
C LYS A 13 -69.60 -1.38 -67.48
N ASP A 14 -70.80 -1.25 -66.95
CA ASP A 14 -71.08 -0.53 -65.70
C ASP A 14 -70.62 -1.37 -64.49
N ALA A 15 -70.84 -2.69 -64.51
CA ALA A 15 -70.35 -3.60 -63.47
C ALA A 15 -68.80 -3.66 -63.41
N ALA A 16 -68.13 -3.69 -64.57
CA ALA A 16 -66.67 -3.64 -64.63
C ALA A 16 -66.09 -2.30 -64.14
N ALA A 17 -66.83 -1.20 -64.33
CA ALA A 17 -66.45 0.11 -63.81
C ALA A 17 -66.61 0.19 -62.28
N GLU A 18 -67.66 -0.40 -61.71
CA GLU A 18 -67.87 -0.48 -60.26
C GLU A 18 -66.81 -1.36 -59.55
N GLU A 19 -66.43 -2.50 -60.14
CA GLU A 19 -65.35 -3.34 -59.61
C GLU A 19 -63.99 -2.63 -59.63
N LEU A 20 -63.68 -1.91 -60.72
CA LEU A 20 -62.46 -1.11 -60.81
C LEU A 20 -62.46 0.03 -59.79
N GLN A 21 -63.59 0.70 -59.59
CA GLN A 21 -63.74 1.75 -58.59
C GLN A 21 -63.51 1.19 -57.17
N SER A 22 -64.12 0.05 -56.84
CA SER A 22 -63.93 -0.66 -55.57
C SER A 22 -62.44 -1.02 -55.35
N PHE A 23 -61.80 -1.59 -56.37
CA PHE A 23 -60.39 -1.94 -56.31
C PHE A 23 -59.49 -0.71 -56.06
N MET A 24 -59.75 0.41 -56.75
CA MET A 24 -59.03 1.67 -56.54
C MET A 24 -59.23 2.23 -55.12
N THR A 25 -60.44 2.09 -54.55
CA THR A 25 -60.70 2.53 -53.16
C THR A 25 -59.97 1.66 -52.13
N GLU A 26 -59.95 0.33 -52.31
CA GLU A 26 -59.18 -0.55 -51.44
C GLU A 26 -57.67 -0.34 -51.59
N LEU A 27 -57.16 -0.09 -52.80
CA LEU A 27 -55.76 0.29 -53.01
C LEU A 27 -55.40 1.56 -52.24
N SER A 28 -56.26 2.59 -52.32
CA SER A 28 -56.07 3.85 -51.60
C SER A 28 -56.11 3.64 -50.08
N ARG A 29 -57.00 2.77 -49.60
CA ARG A 29 -57.09 2.38 -48.18
C ARG A 29 -55.85 1.62 -47.73
N LEU A 30 -55.33 0.71 -48.56
CA LEU A 30 -54.12 -0.04 -48.25
C LEU A 30 -52.88 0.87 -48.24
N GLU A 31 -52.81 1.83 -49.16
CA GLU A 31 -51.71 2.80 -49.22
C GLU A 31 -51.70 3.71 -47.99
N THR A 32 -52.86 4.21 -47.55
CA THR A 32 -52.97 5.02 -46.33
C THR A 32 -52.61 4.20 -45.08
N ALA A 33 -53.07 2.96 -44.98
CA ALA A 33 -52.69 2.06 -43.89
C ALA A 33 -51.18 1.74 -43.89
N SER A 34 -50.59 1.53 -45.07
CA SER A 34 -49.14 1.31 -45.23
C SER A 34 -48.34 2.53 -44.76
N ARG A 35 -48.73 3.74 -45.16
CA ARG A 35 -48.10 4.99 -44.71
C ARG A 35 -48.20 5.17 -43.19
N SER A 36 -49.37 4.89 -42.59
CA SER A 36 -49.56 4.93 -41.13
C SER A 36 -48.60 3.98 -40.41
N ARG A 37 -48.51 2.73 -40.88
CA ARG A 37 -47.59 1.74 -40.29
C ARG A 37 -46.12 2.14 -40.42
N VAL A 38 -45.72 2.76 -41.52
CA VAL A 38 -44.36 3.29 -41.67
C VAL A 38 -44.09 4.38 -40.64
N GLN A 39 -45.05 5.27 -40.39
CA GLN A 39 -44.91 6.32 -39.36
C GLN A 39 -44.82 5.73 -37.95
N GLU A 40 -45.70 4.78 -37.61
CA GLU A 40 -45.66 4.06 -36.33
C GLU A 40 -44.32 3.35 -36.12
N LEU A 41 -43.79 2.70 -37.16
CA LEU A 41 -42.50 2.02 -37.11
C LEU A 41 -41.34 3.00 -36.93
N THR A 42 -41.40 4.18 -37.57
CA THR A 42 -40.38 5.22 -37.34
C THR A 42 -40.41 5.76 -35.92
N HIS A 43 -41.61 5.97 -35.35
CA HIS A 43 -41.78 6.38 -33.97
C HIS A 43 -41.32 5.30 -32.99
N ALA A 44 -41.69 4.04 -33.22
CA ALA A 44 -41.21 2.92 -32.40
C ALA A 44 -39.67 2.84 -32.38
N LYS A 45 -39.03 2.99 -33.54
CA LYS A 45 -37.56 3.01 -33.66
C LYS A 45 -36.90 4.21 -32.95
N SER A 46 -37.54 5.37 -32.88
CA SER A 46 -36.98 6.49 -32.12
C SER A 46 -37.08 6.20 -30.62
N THR A 47 -38.24 5.74 -30.15
CA THR A 47 -38.43 5.39 -28.73
C THR A 47 -37.52 4.24 -28.28
N GLU A 48 -37.26 3.25 -29.14
CA GLU A 48 -36.32 2.17 -28.86
C GLU A 48 -34.89 2.69 -28.65
N ARG A 49 -34.45 3.66 -29.47
CA ARG A 49 -33.14 4.29 -29.28
C ARG A 49 -33.07 5.06 -27.96
N GLU A 50 -34.07 5.88 -27.67
CA GLU A 50 -34.13 6.64 -26.41
C GLU A 50 -34.09 5.71 -25.18
N LEU A 51 -34.84 4.60 -25.22
CA LEU A 51 -34.82 3.60 -24.14
C LEU A 51 -33.46 2.91 -24.05
N SER A 52 -32.81 2.62 -25.17
CA SER A 52 -31.48 2.01 -25.20
C SER A 52 -30.42 2.94 -24.60
N GLU A 53 -30.47 4.23 -24.94
CA GLU A 53 -29.60 5.27 -24.37
C GLU A 53 -29.83 5.43 -22.86
N HIS A 54 -31.09 5.46 -22.42
CA HIS A 54 -31.43 5.49 -21.00
C HIS A 54 -30.93 4.25 -20.25
N LEU A 55 -31.09 3.06 -20.83
CA LEU A 55 -30.59 1.83 -20.22
C LEU A 55 -29.06 1.85 -20.10
N ALA A 56 -28.34 2.32 -21.12
CA ALA A 56 -26.89 2.47 -21.08
C ALA A 56 -26.45 3.46 -19.99
N ALA A 57 -27.14 4.60 -19.87
CA ALA A 57 -26.84 5.59 -18.84
C ALA A 57 -27.09 5.06 -17.41
N VAL A 58 -28.21 4.38 -17.18
CA VAL A 58 -28.57 3.81 -15.87
C VAL A 58 -27.62 2.68 -15.48
N THR A 59 -27.29 1.79 -16.42
CA THR A 59 -26.34 0.69 -16.16
C THR A 59 -24.95 1.22 -15.83
N PHE A 60 -24.46 2.21 -16.58
CA PHE A 60 -23.20 2.87 -16.28
C PHE A 60 -23.20 3.54 -14.90
N ALA A 61 -24.25 4.30 -14.58
CA ALA A 61 -24.38 4.96 -13.28
C ALA A 61 -24.41 3.94 -12.13
N ALA A 62 -25.15 2.83 -12.28
CA ALA A 62 -25.20 1.76 -11.30
C ALA A 62 -23.83 1.09 -11.10
N GLN A 63 -23.10 0.82 -12.18
CA GLN A 63 -21.74 0.28 -12.11
C GLN A 63 -20.78 1.22 -11.39
N LYS A 64 -20.82 2.52 -11.73
CA LYS A 64 -20.00 3.55 -11.07
C LYS A 64 -20.30 3.64 -9.57
N ALA A 65 -21.57 3.62 -9.18
CA ALA A 65 -21.97 3.63 -7.78
C ALA A 65 -21.49 2.37 -7.03
N ARG A 66 -21.57 1.20 -7.66
CA ARG A 66 -21.08 -0.06 -7.08
C ARG A 66 -19.57 -0.04 -6.91
N TYR A 67 -18.82 0.45 -7.90
CA TYR A 67 -17.37 0.59 -7.79
C TYR A 67 -16.97 1.52 -6.64
N ALA A 68 -17.63 2.68 -6.51
CA ALA A 68 -17.37 3.60 -5.40
C ALA A 68 -17.62 2.97 -4.02
N ARG A 69 -18.68 2.16 -3.87
CA ARG A 69 -18.96 1.43 -2.62
C ARG A 69 -17.87 0.39 -2.32
N LEU A 70 -17.51 -0.43 -3.30
CA LEU A 70 -16.47 -1.44 -3.14
C LEU A 70 -15.11 -0.83 -2.81
N GLN A 71 -14.80 0.35 -3.36
CA GLN A 71 -13.58 1.07 -3.02
C GLN A 71 -13.56 1.47 -1.54
N VAL A 72 -14.66 2.02 -1.01
CA VAL A 72 -14.77 2.38 0.42
C VAL A 72 -14.67 1.14 1.31
N GLU A 73 -15.30 0.02 0.93
CA GLU A 73 -15.21 -1.24 1.67
C GLU A 73 -13.77 -1.80 1.68
N LEU A 74 -13.06 -1.69 0.55
CA LEU A 74 -11.66 -2.11 0.45
C LEU A 74 -10.75 -1.25 1.33
N ASP A 75 -10.93 0.08 1.31
CA ASP A 75 -10.14 0.99 2.14
C ASP A 75 -10.41 0.76 3.64
N ALA A 76 -11.66 0.48 4.02
CA ALA A 76 -12.03 0.10 5.38
C ALA A 76 -11.38 -1.23 5.80
N ALA A 77 -11.41 -2.25 4.95
CA ALA A 77 -10.73 -3.52 5.23
C ALA A 77 -9.21 -3.35 5.36
N ALA A 78 -8.60 -2.57 4.47
CA ALA A 78 -7.15 -2.31 4.49
C ALA A 78 -6.71 -1.52 5.73
N THR A 79 -7.53 -0.59 6.23
CA THR A 79 -7.26 0.10 7.50
C THR A 79 -7.40 -0.84 8.69
N GLN A 80 -8.43 -1.70 8.70
CA GLN A 80 -8.63 -2.68 9.75
C GLN A 80 -7.43 -3.64 9.88
N VAL A 81 -6.96 -4.22 8.76
CA VAL A 81 -5.79 -5.11 8.74
C VAL A 81 -4.57 -4.42 9.35
N ARG A 82 -4.24 -3.21 8.88
CA ARG A 82 -3.12 -2.42 9.43
C ARG A 82 -3.25 -2.16 10.92
N THR A 83 -4.46 -1.87 11.40
CA THR A 83 -4.68 -1.62 12.84
C THR A 83 -4.52 -2.88 13.67
N GLU A 84 -4.96 -4.04 13.19
CA GLU A 84 -4.80 -5.31 13.87
C GLU A 84 -3.34 -5.79 13.87
N GLU A 85 -2.62 -5.60 12.76
CA GLU A 85 -1.18 -5.86 12.68
C GLU A 85 -0.41 -5.01 13.70
N ALA A 86 -0.67 -3.69 13.76
CA ALA A 86 -0.05 -2.81 14.73
C ALA A 86 -0.39 -3.20 16.19
N ARG A 87 -1.63 -3.64 16.46
CA ARG A 87 -2.01 -4.16 17.79
C ARG A 87 -1.23 -5.42 18.14
N ARG A 88 -1.07 -6.34 17.19
CA ARG A 88 -0.32 -7.59 17.36
C ARG A 88 1.14 -7.32 17.67
N GLU A 89 1.78 -6.46 16.88
CA GLU A 89 3.18 -6.05 17.07
C GLU A 89 3.39 -5.37 18.43
N SER A 90 2.51 -4.44 18.82
CA SER A 90 2.57 -3.80 20.14
C SER A 90 2.41 -4.80 21.29
N ALA A 91 1.57 -5.83 21.12
CA ALA A 91 1.41 -6.88 22.13
C ALA A 91 2.68 -7.74 22.25
N GLU A 92 3.30 -8.10 21.13
CA GLU A 92 4.58 -8.82 21.12
C GLU A 92 5.70 -8.01 21.75
N GLU A 93 5.77 -6.71 21.47
CA GLU A 93 6.78 -5.82 22.05
C GLU A 93 6.61 -5.68 23.55
N ARG A 94 5.37 -5.50 24.04
CA ARG A 94 5.06 -5.50 25.47
C ARG A 94 5.48 -6.81 26.15
N GLN A 95 5.29 -7.94 25.48
CA GLN A 95 5.73 -9.24 26.00
C GLN A 95 7.26 -9.33 26.08
N ARG A 96 7.98 -8.86 25.05
CA ARG A 96 9.46 -8.82 25.04
C ARG A 96 10.00 -7.89 26.12
N LEU A 97 9.43 -6.69 26.28
CA LEU A 97 9.81 -5.74 27.32
C LEU A 97 9.59 -6.31 28.72
N SER A 98 8.45 -6.96 28.97
CA SER A 98 8.18 -7.64 30.24
C SER A 98 9.25 -8.69 30.56
N HIS A 99 9.66 -9.49 29.57
CA HIS A 99 10.74 -10.45 29.76
C HIS A 99 12.09 -9.78 30.08
N LEU A 100 12.44 -8.71 29.37
CA LEU A 100 13.68 -7.94 29.63
C LEU A 100 13.69 -7.32 31.03
N VAL A 101 12.58 -6.70 31.46
CA VAL A 101 12.43 -6.14 32.81
C VAL A 101 12.66 -7.23 33.86
N ALA A 102 12.06 -8.41 33.71
CA ALA A 102 12.27 -9.52 34.63
C ALA A 102 13.72 -10.06 34.65
N GLN A 103 14.44 -10.00 33.52
CA GLN A 103 15.88 -10.30 33.50
C GLN A 103 16.70 -9.24 34.24
N LEU A 104 16.36 -7.97 34.04
CA LEU A 104 17.05 -6.83 34.65
C LEU A 104 16.85 -6.80 36.16
N GLU A 105 15.64 -7.11 36.65
CA GLU A 105 15.35 -7.30 38.08
C GLU A 105 16.21 -8.41 38.71
N ARG A 106 16.38 -9.53 38.01
CA ARG A 106 17.25 -10.64 38.45
C ARG A 106 18.71 -10.21 38.52
N VAL A 107 19.22 -9.52 37.50
CA VAL A 107 20.60 -9.00 37.50
C VAL A 107 20.79 -7.96 38.62
N ASN A 108 19.82 -7.08 38.84
CA ASN A 108 19.87 -6.10 39.93
C ASN A 108 19.85 -6.76 41.32
N ALA A 109 19.12 -7.87 41.49
CA ALA A 109 19.16 -8.65 42.72
C ALA A 109 20.54 -9.31 42.94
N LEU A 110 21.11 -9.89 41.88
CA LEU A 110 22.46 -10.47 41.91
C LEU A 110 23.54 -9.42 42.20
N SER A 111 23.47 -8.25 41.57
CA SER A 111 24.39 -7.14 41.81
C SER A 111 24.34 -6.67 43.26
N ARG A 112 23.13 -6.46 43.82
CA ARG A 112 22.97 -6.14 45.25
C ARG A 112 23.52 -7.24 46.17
N SER A 113 23.37 -8.51 45.80
CA SER A 113 23.96 -9.63 46.54
C SER A 113 25.50 -9.56 46.53
N VAL A 114 26.12 -9.32 45.36
CA VAL A 114 27.57 -9.20 45.22
C VAL A 114 28.12 -7.98 45.95
N GLU A 115 27.41 -6.85 45.92
CA GLU A 115 27.75 -5.64 46.67
C GLU A 115 27.76 -5.89 48.17
N ASN A 116 26.75 -6.60 48.68
CA ASN A 116 26.68 -6.98 50.09
C ASN A 116 27.80 -7.95 50.47
N GLN A 117 28.13 -8.90 49.59
CA GLN A 117 29.21 -9.85 49.79
C GLN A 117 30.59 -9.16 49.76
N LYS A 118 30.79 -8.16 48.90
CA LYS A 118 31.97 -7.29 48.92
C LYS A 118 32.10 -6.47 50.20
N LYS A 119 30.99 -6.01 50.80
CA LYS A 119 31.02 -5.31 52.08
C LYS A 119 31.33 -6.24 53.26
N GLU A 120 30.98 -7.52 53.14
CA GLU A 120 31.37 -8.57 54.10
C GLU A 120 32.85 -8.96 53.93
N ASP A 121 33.39 -8.91 52.71
CA ASP A 121 34.80 -9.22 52.39
C ASP A 121 35.76 -8.01 52.54
N GLN A 122 35.27 -6.75 52.56
CA GLN A 122 36.07 -5.53 52.71
C GLN A 122 36.32 -5.13 54.18
N GLY A 123 36.79 -6.08 54.98
CA GLY A 123 37.63 -5.83 56.15
C GLY A 123 39.10 -5.56 55.79
N GLY A 124 39.39 -5.10 54.57
CA GLY A 124 40.75 -4.86 54.10
C GLY A 124 40.78 -3.95 52.86
N ASP A 125 41.56 -2.88 52.97
CA ASP A 125 41.86 -1.86 51.96
C ASP A 125 41.98 -2.39 50.53
N CYS A 126 41.34 -1.69 49.58
CA CYS A 126 41.89 -1.51 48.23
C CYS A 126 41.22 -0.33 47.50
N LEU A 127 41.99 0.75 47.37
CA LEU A 127 42.14 1.62 46.19
C LEU A 127 40.85 2.09 45.48
N GLY A 128 40.49 3.34 45.79
CA GLY A 128 39.58 4.13 44.98
C GLY A 128 40.08 4.31 43.55
N ILE A 129 39.24 3.94 42.59
CA ILE A 129 39.31 4.42 41.22
C ILE A 129 38.23 5.51 41.11
N SER A 130 38.67 6.76 41.12
CA SER A 130 37.83 7.90 40.77
C SER A 130 37.60 7.90 39.26
N CYS A 131 36.38 7.64 38.81
CA CYS A 131 35.96 7.97 37.45
C CYS A 131 35.67 9.47 37.40
N ASP A 132 36.67 10.23 36.95
CA ASP A 132 36.55 11.66 36.77
C ASP A 132 35.64 11.95 35.57
N ALA A 133 34.65 12.79 35.81
CA ALA A 133 33.59 13.15 34.89
C ALA A 133 34.13 14.09 33.80
N ALA A 134 34.55 13.50 32.67
CA ALA A 134 34.74 14.23 31.43
C ALA A 134 34.43 13.36 30.21
N VAL A 135 33.38 13.76 29.49
CA VAL A 135 33.11 13.55 28.06
C VAL A 135 32.47 12.21 27.68
N GLY A 136 31.13 12.15 27.79
CA GLY A 136 30.26 10.97 27.63
C GLY A 136 30.43 10.10 26.37
N HIS A 137 31.11 10.58 25.34
CA HIS A 137 31.41 9.77 24.15
C HIS A 137 32.49 8.70 24.37
N GLY A 138 33.40 8.89 25.34
CA GLY A 138 34.47 7.92 25.65
C GLY A 138 33.98 6.68 26.41
N GLU A 139 32.85 6.75 27.11
CA GLU A 139 32.25 5.62 27.80
C GLU A 139 31.49 4.71 26.83
N LEU A 140 30.66 5.31 25.96
CA LEU A 140 29.95 4.58 24.91
C LEU A 140 30.91 3.82 23.99
N TRP A 141 31.98 4.47 23.54
CA TRP A 141 33.01 3.84 22.71
C TRP A 141 33.70 2.66 23.41
N ARG A 142 34.04 2.81 24.70
CA ARG A 142 34.64 1.73 25.50
C ARG A 142 33.68 0.54 25.63
N SER A 143 32.41 0.81 25.94
CA SER A 143 31.37 -0.23 26.06
C SER A 143 31.15 -0.97 24.75
N LEU A 144 31.02 -0.26 23.63
CA LEU A 144 30.86 -0.86 22.30
C LEU A 144 32.08 -1.70 21.89
N THR A 145 33.29 -1.21 22.21
CA THR A 145 34.54 -1.96 21.99
C THR A 145 34.58 -3.25 22.81
N CYS A 146 34.18 -3.21 24.09
CA CYS A 146 34.08 -4.41 24.93
C CYS A 146 33.05 -5.42 24.39
N ILE A 147 31.90 -4.95 23.89
CA ILE A 147 30.88 -5.80 23.27
C ILE A 147 31.43 -6.45 21.99
N HIS A 148 32.15 -5.69 21.15
CA HIS A 148 32.74 -6.18 19.91
C HIS A 148 33.80 -7.26 20.16
N GLN A 149 34.68 -7.05 21.14
CA GLN A 149 35.73 -8.00 21.49
C GLN A 149 35.20 -9.31 22.08
N HIS A 150 33.99 -9.31 22.65
CA HIS A 150 33.39 -10.52 23.24
C HIS A 150 32.50 -11.26 22.22
N PRO A 151 32.86 -12.48 21.76
CA PRO A 151 32.21 -13.14 20.62
C PRO A 151 30.69 -13.32 20.77
N ARG A 152 30.24 -13.71 21.98
CA ARG A 152 28.81 -13.92 22.26
C ARG A 152 28.02 -12.61 22.29
N LEU A 153 28.62 -11.52 22.78
CA LEU A 153 27.93 -10.24 22.91
C LEU A 153 27.92 -9.52 21.56
N SER A 154 29.02 -9.60 20.82
CA SER A 154 29.10 -9.15 19.43
C SER A 154 28.03 -9.81 18.55
N HIS A 155 27.87 -11.14 18.63
CA HIS A 155 26.83 -11.84 17.88
C HIS A 155 25.40 -11.47 18.33
N LEU A 156 25.17 -11.24 19.62
CA LEU A 156 23.84 -10.94 20.15
C LEU A 156 23.41 -9.49 19.92
N PHE A 157 24.34 -8.53 20.02
CA PHE A 157 24.02 -7.11 20.05
C PHE A 157 24.51 -6.36 18.81
N LEU A 158 25.72 -6.64 18.31
CA LEU A 158 26.29 -5.90 17.18
C LEU A 158 25.91 -6.50 15.83
N ALA A 159 25.93 -7.83 15.67
CA ALA A 159 25.62 -8.47 14.38
C ALA A 159 24.20 -8.16 13.86
N PRO A 160 23.13 -8.08 14.68
CA PRO A 160 21.82 -7.65 14.21
C PRO A 160 21.82 -6.19 13.73
N LEU A 161 22.53 -5.31 14.44
CA LEU A 161 22.64 -3.90 14.09
C LEU A 161 23.44 -3.71 12.81
N VAL A 162 24.58 -4.40 12.64
CA VAL A 162 25.36 -4.43 11.40
C VAL A 162 24.46 -4.85 10.23
N ARG A 163 23.72 -5.95 10.35
CA ARG A 163 22.82 -6.42 9.27
C ARG A 163 21.72 -5.42 8.92
N LEU A 164 21.11 -4.79 9.93
CA LEU A 164 20.11 -3.75 9.70
C LEU A 164 20.74 -2.56 8.98
N PHE A 165 21.94 -2.17 9.41
CA PHE A 165 22.63 -1.02 8.89
C PHE A 165 23.12 -1.23 7.45
N THR A 166 23.62 -2.42 7.12
CA THR A 166 23.92 -2.84 5.74
C THR A 166 22.67 -2.82 4.85
N LYS A 167 21.52 -3.27 5.35
CA LYS A 167 20.26 -3.21 4.59
C LYS A 167 19.82 -1.77 4.33
N LEU A 168 19.99 -0.87 5.30
CA LEU A 168 19.69 0.55 5.12
C LEU A 168 20.65 1.20 4.10
N GLY A 169 21.94 0.86 4.15
CA GLY A 169 22.91 1.26 3.13
C GLY A 169 22.50 0.81 1.73
N ALA A 170 22.08 -0.45 1.56
CA ALA A 170 21.59 -0.97 0.28
C ALA A 170 20.31 -0.27 -0.21
N GLN A 171 19.40 0.10 0.70
CA GLN A 171 18.21 0.87 0.35
C GLN A 171 18.55 2.30 -0.08
N TYR A 172 19.51 2.94 0.58
CA TYR A 172 20.01 4.24 0.18
C TYR A 172 20.64 4.19 -1.21
N THR A 173 21.54 3.23 -1.48
CA THR A 173 22.15 3.08 -2.80
C THR A 173 21.12 2.76 -3.89
N ALA A 174 20.10 1.96 -3.59
CA ALA A 174 19.00 1.71 -4.52
C ALA A 174 18.15 2.96 -4.78
N SER A 175 17.97 3.83 -3.77
CA SER A 175 17.21 5.08 -3.90
C SER A 175 17.93 6.17 -4.69
N LEU A 176 19.25 6.06 -4.84
CA LEU A 176 20.05 6.94 -5.69
C LEU A 176 19.86 6.66 -7.19
N GLY A 177 19.16 5.57 -7.55
CA GLY A 177 18.61 5.32 -8.89
C GLY A 177 19.65 5.29 -10.02
N ASP A 178 20.22 4.11 -10.29
CA ASP A 178 20.85 3.68 -11.57
C ASP A 178 21.74 4.69 -12.35
N THR A 179 22.27 5.72 -11.69
CA THR A 179 23.33 6.55 -12.25
C THR A 179 24.65 6.19 -11.56
N HIS A 180 25.40 5.29 -12.20
CA HIS A 180 26.84 4.99 -12.01
C HIS A 180 27.28 3.75 -11.21
N LEU A 181 26.45 2.71 -11.04
CA LEU A 181 26.94 1.44 -10.46
C LEU A 181 26.58 0.24 -11.36
N GLU A 182 27.03 0.29 -12.63
CA GLU A 182 27.01 -0.89 -13.52
C GLU A 182 28.07 -1.95 -13.15
N ASP A 183 28.90 -1.72 -12.14
CA ASP A 183 29.80 -2.75 -11.62
C ASP A 183 29.54 -3.06 -10.13
N GLN A 184 29.28 -4.34 -9.90
CA GLN A 184 28.93 -4.98 -8.64
C GLN A 184 29.99 -4.78 -7.55
N ALA A 185 29.82 -3.76 -6.71
CA ALA A 185 30.27 -3.78 -5.33
C ALA A 185 29.32 -2.94 -4.49
N VAL A 186 28.60 -3.58 -3.56
CA VAL A 186 27.91 -2.84 -2.49
C VAL A 186 29.00 -2.07 -1.75
N PRO A 187 28.97 -0.72 -1.72
CA PRO A 187 30.01 0.05 -1.07
C PRO A 187 30.11 -0.37 0.39
N ALA A 188 31.34 -0.51 0.88
CA ALA A 188 31.61 -0.82 2.28
C ALA A 188 30.90 0.19 3.19
N LEU A 189 30.43 -0.28 4.34
CA LEU A 189 29.49 0.50 5.16
C LEU A 189 30.15 1.76 5.72
N HIS A 190 31.44 1.71 6.04
CA HIS A 190 32.23 2.89 6.42
C HIS A 190 32.28 3.96 5.31
N SER A 191 32.34 3.55 4.05
CA SER A 191 32.38 4.46 2.89
C SER A 191 31.03 5.13 2.63
N LEU A 192 29.92 4.45 2.95
CA LEU A 192 28.60 5.08 2.92
C LEU A 192 28.43 6.03 4.11
N TRP A 193 28.92 5.64 5.29
CA TRP A 193 28.83 6.45 6.50
C TRP A 193 29.58 7.78 6.41
N SER A 194 30.70 7.83 5.67
CA SER A 194 31.45 9.07 5.45
C SER A 194 30.75 10.07 4.51
N LEU A 195 29.64 9.69 3.88
CA LEU A 195 28.85 10.59 3.05
C LEU A 195 27.82 11.34 3.91
N ASP A 196 27.94 12.66 3.98
CA ASP A 196 26.96 13.53 4.66
C ASP A 196 25.53 13.27 4.16
N ALA A 197 25.37 13.03 2.86
CA ALA A 197 24.08 12.73 2.23
C ALA A 197 23.44 11.43 2.79
N PHE A 198 24.23 10.42 3.14
CA PHE A 198 23.71 9.19 3.75
C PHE A 198 23.30 9.41 5.21
N GLN A 199 24.08 10.18 5.97
CA GLN A 199 23.74 10.54 7.35
C GLN A 199 22.46 11.37 7.41
N VAL A 200 22.31 12.36 6.51
CA VAL A 200 21.09 13.16 6.37
C VAL A 200 19.91 12.28 5.97
N TRP A 201 20.06 11.41 4.97
CA TRP A 201 19.01 10.48 4.55
C TRP A 201 18.55 9.56 5.68
N LEU A 202 19.48 9.04 6.49
CA LEU A 202 19.15 8.23 7.66
C LEU A 202 18.38 9.04 8.72
N HIS A 203 18.81 10.28 8.97
CA HIS A 203 18.17 11.16 9.94
C HIS A 203 16.75 11.56 9.50
N GLU A 204 16.55 11.88 8.23
CA GLU A 204 15.23 12.15 7.64
C GLU A 204 14.33 10.92 7.70
N ARG A 205 14.85 9.73 7.39
CA ARG A 205 14.11 8.47 7.47
C ARG A 205 13.75 8.11 8.92
N ALA A 206 14.60 8.46 9.87
CA ALA A 206 14.35 8.36 11.30
C ALA A 206 13.45 9.49 11.83
N CYS A 207 12.92 10.38 10.99
CA CYS A 207 12.12 11.54 11.40
C CYS A 207 12.80 12.40 12.48
N GLY A 208 14.14 12.51 12.44
CA GLY A 208 14.94 13.29 13.38
C GLY A 208 15.07 12.71 14.80
N THR A 209 14.76 11.42 14.98
CA THR A 209 14.81 10.75 16.29
C THR A 209 16.20 10.27 16.72
N LEU A 210 17.19 10.33 15.84
CA LEU A 210 18.57 9.93 16.15
C LEU A 210 19.29 11.04 16.92
N ALA A 211 19.71 10.76 18.14
CA ALA A 211 20.55 11.63 18.95
C ALA A 211 22.03 11.55 18.52
N ASP A 212 22.86 12.48 19.01
CA ASP A 212 24.31 12.49 18.72
C ASP A 212 25.01 11.19 19.14
N ASP A 213 24.59 10.60 20.27
CA ASP A 213 25.11 9.31 20.73
C ASP A 213 24.70 8.15 19.82
N ASP A 214 23.52 8.21 19.19
CA ASP A 214 23.08 7.21 18.21
C ASP A 214 23.91 7.31 16.93
N MET A 215 24.20 8.54 16.48
CA MET A 215 25.08 8.77 15.34
C MET A 215 26.49 8.26 15.62
N LEU A 216 27.01 8.46 16.83
CA LEU A 216 28.31 7.91 17.23
C LEU A 216 28.29 6.38 17.31
N ALA A 217 27.23 5.76 17.83
CA ALA A 217 27.09 4.31 17.84
C ALA A 217 27.02 3.73 16.41
N LEU A 218 26.29 4.38 15.50
CA LEU A 218 26.22 3.99 14.09
C LEU A 218 27.57 4.13 13.37
N SER A 219 28.36 5.15 13.71
CA SER A 219 29.73 5.31 13.21
C SER A 219 30.64 4.16 13.64
N PHE A 220 30.53 3.71 14.89
CA PHE A 220 31.24 2.53 15.38
C PHE A 220 30.82 1.27 14.63
N ILE A 221 29.52 1.08 14.45
CA ILE A 221 28.94 -0.08 13.75
C ILE A 221 29.37 -0.10 12.28
N ALA A 222 29.45 1.05 11.61
CA ALA A 222 29.95 1.17 10.24
C ALA A 222 31.39 0.65 10.12
N ASN A 223 32.25 1.02 11.07
CA ASN A 223 33.65 0.58 11.09
C ASN A 223 33.81 -0.90 11.46
N VAL A 224 32.95 -1.43 12.34
CA VAL A 224 32.96 -2.85 12.74
C VAL A 224 32.42 -3.77 11.64
N ALA A 225 31.43 -3.32 10.88
CA ALA A 225 30.78 -4.10 9.83
C ALA A 225 31.79 -4.65 8.81
N ASP A 226 32.74 -3.81 8.40
CA ASP A 226 33.73 -4.16 7.37
C ASP A 226 34.85 -5.07 7.93
N ALA A 227 35.15 -5.00 9.23
CA ALA A 227 36.05 -5.95 9.90
C ALA A 227 35.43 -7.36 10.03
N THR A 228 34.11 -7.47 10.07
CA THR A 228 33.39 -8.76 10.12
C THR A 228 33.08 -9.37 8.75
N LEU A 229 33.30 -8.62 7.66
CA LEU A 229 32.99 -9.01 6.28
C LEU A 229 34.23 -9.34 5.44
N SER A 230 35.45 -9.30 6.00
CA SER A 230 36.64 -9.86 5.35
C SER A 230 36.69 -11.37 5.60
N PRO A 231 36.46 -12.22 4.59
CA PRO A 231 36.74 -13.65 4.72
C PRO A 231 38.25 -13.83 4.52
N ASP A 232 38.91 -14.47 5.48
CA ASP A 232 40.03 -15.37 5.14
C ASP A 232 39.45 -16.64 4.52
#